data_AF-A0A6P7EZQ5-F1
#
_entry.id   AF-A0A6P7EZQ5-F1
#
_cell.length_a   1.000
_cell.length_b   1.000
_cell.length_c   1.000
_cell.angle_alpha   90.00
_cell.angle_beta   90.00
_cell.angle_gamma   90.00
#
_symmetry.space_group_name_H-M   'P 1'
#
loop_
_entity.id
_entity.type
_entity.pdbx_description
1 polymer ?
#
loop_
_entity_poly.entity_id
_entity_poly.type
_entity_poly.pdbx_seq_one_letter_code
_entity_poly.pdbx_strand_id
1 'polypeptide(L)'
;MSCLLHMSCRVVFIRGGEFSSGSPILGNVIVQSAGNVEDITCRLLRIEETHWGVNHGVHKFVLKEITLTKVLRFNIGDRMFPFKFNLPSSGIPSSYTHKNGTVKYFVSVVIRGPVFSELTAMEQLQVNATIDIVQRPKVPLYAHAEQESKFCCCTFHDAINLTASLEDDTFFVGETMIIRVDIGDESPSENVEITAQLFSCTRFTALHPKVKYNYEHKLVPKASAKGISSRAQKTIYLQLQIPAQMKIPNFWGCKLFHHFYYLQVQAVFGNRRNILLNIEDVRVCHRKYISNEIGFAQDVVPSYIAPELDLGFPLVPVAQAPSVAYPPTTMNAPYPLGFSSHPLYSGHTNTISMPLPGLPPLPPSSNNRNGSMNRNSGHRPYSSSYPTERRTITAPLAAQETSSVNNDKSGLPSYDEVMKDQHS
;
A
#
# COMPACT_ATOMS: atom_id res chain seq x y z
N MET A 1 46.10 0.84 -16.85
CA MET A 1 45.06 1.79 -16.43
C MET A 1 43.74 1.34 -17.06
N SER A 2 42.90 0.65 -16.30
CA SER A 2 41.56 0.26 -16.76
C SER A 2 40.72 1.54 -16.79
N CYS A 3 40.42 2.04 -17.99
CA CYS A 3 39.36 3.05 -18.15
C CYS A 3 38.06 2.39 -17.70
N LEU A 4 37.66 2.65 -16.46
CA LEU A 4 36.32 2.34 -15.97
C LEU A 4 35.34 3.15 -16.84
N LEU A 5 34.81 2.49 -17.86
CA LEU A 5 33.76 3.03 -18.71
C LEU A 5 32.57 3.36 -17.80
N HIS A 6 32.28 4.65 -17.67
CA HIS A 6 31.19 5.13 -16.84
C HIS A 6 29.88 4.80 -17.53
N MET A 7 29.24 3.72 -17.09
CA MET A 7 27.92 3.30 -17.58
C MET A 7 26.84 3.88 -16.67
N SER A 8 25.88 4.59 -17.26
CA SER A 8 24.71 5.12 -16.56
C SER A 8 23.41 4.62 -17.19
N CYS A 9 22.38 4.50 -16.38
CA CYS A 9 21.04 4.12 -16.83
C CYS A 9 20.01 4.95 -16.06
N ARG A 10 18.97 5.42 -16.76
CA ARG A 10 17.80 6.07 -16.15
C ARG A 10 16.52 5.69 -16.87
N VAL A 11 15.41 5.75 -16.14
CA VAL A 11 14.06 5.54 -16.67
C VAL A 11 13.40 6.91 -16.83
N VAL A 12 12.74 7.13 -17.96
CA VAL A 12 12.02 8.37 -18.25
C VAL A 12 10.62 8.02 -18.73
N PHE A 13 9.59 8.49 -18.03
CA PHE A 13 8.21 8.31 -18.46
C PHE A 13 7.83 9.32 -19.56
N ILE A 14 7.02 8.89 -20.53
CA ILE A 14 6.52 9.78 -21.59
C ILE A 14 5.46 10.75 -21.05
N ARG A 15 4.66 10.29 -20.08
CA ARG A 15 3.66 11.08 -19.37
C ARG A 15 4.08 11.24 -17.90
N GLY A 16 3.53 12.23 -17.21
CA GLY A 16 3.79 12.46 -15.78
C GLY A 16 3.62 11.16 -14.96
N GLY A 17 4.32 11.06 -13.84
CA GLY A 17 4.43 9.83 -13.04
C GLY A 17 3.15 9.40 -12.31
N GLU A 18 1.96 9.82 -12.74
CA GLU A 18 0.67 9.46 -12.15
C GLU A 18 -0.17 8.63 -13.13
N PHE A 19 -0.64 7.47 -12.67
CA PHE A 19 -1.33 6.50 -13.51
C PHE A 19 -2.56 5.94 -12.81
N SER A 20 -3.62 5.68 -13.55
CA SER A 20 -4.82 5.00 -13.03
C SER A 20 -4.76 3.50 -13.29
N SER A 21 -5.55 2.71 -12.55
CA SER A 21 -5.75 1.28 -12.88
C SER A 21 -6.18 1.11 -14.35
N GLY A 22 -5.68 0.07 -15.01
CA GLY A 22 -5.93 -0.18 -16.44
C GLY A 22 -5.15 0.71 -17.41
N SER A 23 -4.53 1.81 -16.96
CA SER A 23 -3.82 2.73 -17.85
C SER A 23 -2.45 2.18 -18.29
N PRO A 24 -2.00 2.49 -19.53
CA PRO A 24 -0.68 2.12 -19.99
C PRO A 24 0.38 3.06 -19.40
N ILE A 25 1.45 2.49 -18.87
CA ILE A 25 2.69 3.18 -18.50
C ILE A 25 3.63 3.11 -19.70
N LEU A 26 3.95 4.26 -20.29
CA LEU A 26 4.87 4.38 -21.42
C LEU A 26 6.12 5.16 -21.00
N GLY A 27 7.28 4.70 -21.44
CA GLY A 27 8.55 5.33 -21.11
C GLY A 27 9.69 4.87 -21.98
N ASN A 28 10.87 5.40 -21.69
CA ASN A 28 12.13 5.02 -22.29
C ASN A 28 13.15 4.71 -21.19
N VAL A 29 13.96 3.69 -21.42
CA VAL A 29 15.20 3.47 -20.68
C VAL A 29 16.31 4.14 -21.47
N ILE A 30 17.02 5.07 -20.86
CA ILE A 30 18.17 5.74 -21.45
C ILE A 30 19.42 5.13 -20.84
N VAL A 31 20.22 4.49 -21.68
CA VAL A 31 21.49 3.90 -21.30
C VAL A 31 22.61 4.71 -21.94
N GLN A 32 23.50 5.25 -21.12
CA GLN A 32 24.72 5.89 -21.59
C GLN A 32 25.86 4.92 -21.29
N SER A 33 26.43 4.31 -22.34
CA SER A 33 27.44 3.28 -22.16
C SER A 33 28.43 3.26 -23.31
N ALA A 34 29.61 2.73 -23.01
CA ALA A 34 30.44 2.05 -23.99
C ALA A 34 30.66 0.62 -23.49
N GLY A 35 30.48 -0.36 -24.35
CA GLY A 35 30.74 -1.76 -24.03
C GLY A 35 29.63 -2.73 -24.40
N ASN A 36 29.84 -3.99 -24.02
CA ASN A 36 28.89 -5.07 -24.31
C ASN A 36 27.89 -5.20 -23.16
N VAL A 37 26.62 -5.41 -23.50
CA VAL A 37 25.53 -5.67 -22.57
C VAL A 37 24.88 -6.98 -22.98
N GLU A 38 24.63 -7.86 -22.03
CA GLU A 38 24.00 -9.15 -22.25
C GLU A 38 22.48 -9.03 -22.29
N ASP A 39 21.89 -8.27 -21.36
CA ASP A 39 20.47 -8.01 -21.36
C ASP A 39 20.12 -6.65 -20.75
N ILE A 40 18.98 -6.11 -21.16
CA ILE A 40 18.31 -5.02 -20.47
C ILE A 40 16.90 -5.51 -20.15
N THR A 41 16.62 -5.67 -18.87
CA THR A 41 15.33 -6.13 -18.37
C THR A 41 14.64 -5.00 -17.63
N CYS A 42 13.37 -4.75 -17.96
CA CYS A 42 12.53 -3.75 -17.33
C CYS A 42 11.41 -4.43 -16.55
N ARG A 43 11.17 -3.97 -15.32
CA ARG A 43 10.25 -4.56 -14.34
C ARG A 43 9.30 -3.50 -13.81
N LEU A 44 8.01 -3.79 -13.79
CA LEU A 44 7.04 -3.05 -13.02
C LEU A 44 6.92 -3.70 -11.64
N LEU A 45 7.20 -2.94 -10.60
CA LEU A 45 7.26 -3.40 -9.22
C LEU A 45 6.23 -2.66 -8.36
N ARG A 46 5.70 -3.37 -7.36
CA ARG A 46 5.00 -2.77 -6.21
C ARG A 46 5.75 -3.16 -4.94
N ILE A 47 5.98 -2.21 -4.06
CA ILE A 47 6.60 -2.44 -2.76
C ILE A 47 5.67 -1.91 -1.69
N GLU A 48 5.33 -2.78 -0.74
CA GLU A 48 4.60 -2.46 0.47
C GLU A 48 5.59 -2.48 1.63
N GLU A 49 5.59 -1.44 2.44
CA GLU A 49 6.48 -1.31 3.60
C GLU A 49 5.67 -0.84 4.80
N THR A 50 5.87 -1.46 5.96
CA THR A 50 5.34 -0.97 7.23
C THR A 50 6.46 -0.88 8.25
N HIS A 51 6.39 0.09 9.14
CA HIS A 51 7.37 0.26 10.21
C HIS A 51 6.76 1.01 11.41
N TRP A 52 7.06 0.54 12.62
CA TRP A 52 6.82 1.27 13.87
C TRP A 52 7.67 0.69 15.01
N GLY A 53 8.48 1.54 15.64
CA GLY A 53 9.49 1.09 16.60
C GLY A 53 10.43 0.07 15.97
N VAL A 54 10.57 -1.11 16.58
CA VAL A 54 11.39 -2.22 16.06
C VAL A 54 10.66 -3.10 15.03
N ASN A 55 9.34 -2.93 14.89
CA ASN A 55 8.54 -3.81 14.04
C ASN A 55 8.53 -3.26 12.61
N HIS A 56 8.75 -4.12 11.64
CA HIS A 56 8.72 -3.75 10.22
C HIS A 56 8.21 -4.90 9.35
N GLY A 57 7.67 -4.56 8.19
CA GLY A 57 7.28 -5.51 7.15
C GLY A 57 7.65 -4.94 5.80
N VAL A 58 8.17 -5.77 4.91
CA VAL A 58 8.41 -5.40 3.52
C VAL A 58 7.88 -6.52 2.65
N HIS A 59 7.09 -6.17 1.65
CA HIS A 59 6.62 -7.13 0.65
C HIS A 59 6.80 -6.53 -0.75
N LYS A 60 7.56 -7.24 -1.59
CA LYS A 60 7.87 -6.82 -2.96
C LYS A 60 7.15 -7.71 -3.94
N PHE A 61 6.45 -7.10 -4.89
CA PHE A 61 5.73 -7.77 -5.96
C PHE A 61 6.35 -7.36 -7.30
N VAL A 62 6.65 -8.35 -8.14
CA VAL A 62 6.92 -8.12 -9.56
C VAL A 62 5.60 -8.26 -10.29
N LEU A 63 5.03 -7.15 -10.73
CA LEU A 63 3.74 -7.14 -11.43
C LEU A 63 3.90 -7.53 -12.89
N LYS A 64 5.00 -7.07 -13.52
CA LYS A 64 5.34 -7.41 -14.89
C LYS A 64 6.85 -7.31 -15.09
N GLU A 65 7.37 -8.14 -15.99
CA GLU A 65 8.75 -8.10 -16.46
C GLU A 65 8.75 -8.21 -17.99
N ILE A 66 9.62 -7.43 -18.64
CA ILE A 66 9.90 -7.51 -20.07
C ILE A 66 11.41 -7.39 -20.30
N THR A 67 11.93 -8.12 -21.28
CA THR A 67 13.29 -7.93 -21.79
C THR A 67 13.23 -6.95 -22.94
N LEU A 68 13.93 -5.81 -22.82
CA LEU A 68 13.96 -4.78 -23.87
C LEU A 68 14.90 -5.16 -25.00
N THR A 69 16.00 -5.85 -24.66
CA THR A 69 16.97 -6.34 -25.65
C THR A 69 17.85 -7.44 -25.05
N LYS A 70 18.42 -8.27 -25.92
CA LYS A 70 19.43 -9.28 -25.59
C LYS A 70 20.66 -9.03 -26.46
N VAL A 71 21.84 -9.12 -25.87
CA VAL A 71 23.17 -9.06 -26.48
C VAL A 71 23.35 -7.86 -27.41
N LEU A 72 23.85 -6.75 -26.86
CA LEU A 72 24.14 -5.53 -27.61
C LEU A 72 25.59 -5.09 -27.44
N ARG A 73 26.20 -4.71 -28.56
CA ARG A 73 27.44 -3.92 -28.56
C ARG A 73 27.07 -2.44 -28.60
N PHE A 74 27.40 -1.73 -27.54
CA PHE A 74 27.23 -0.28 -27.45
C PHE A 74 28.50 0.43 -27.87
N ASN A 75 28.39 1.20 -28.95
CA ASN A 75 29.29 2.33 -29.18
C ASN A 75 28.97 3.40 -28.14
N ILE A 76 29.98 4.23 -27.80
CA ILE A 76 29.83 5.37 -26.91
C ILE A 76 28.64 6.23 -27.36
N GLY A 77 27.69 6.48 -26.46
CA GLY A 77 26.56 7.38 -26.68
C GLY A 77 25.30 6.97 -25.94
N ASP A 78 24.26 7.79 -26.10
CA ASP A 78 22.95 7.57 -25.49
C ASP A 78 22.12 6.65 -26.39
N ARG A 79 21.58 5.59 -25.80
CA ARG A 79 20.60 4.73 -26.46
C ARG A 79 19.31 4.68 -25.67
N MET A 80 18.20 4.72 -26.40
CA MET A 80 16.86 4.74 -25.85
C MET A 80 16.17 3.42 -26.16
N PHE A 81 15.60 2.80 -25.13
CA PHE A 81 14.81 1.58 -25.25
C PHE A 81 13.38 1.87 -24.78
N PRO A 82 12.40 1.98 -25.70
CA PRO A 82 11.02 2.23 -25.32
C PRO A 82 10.44 1.02 -24.58
N PHE A 83 9.57 1.29 -23.61
CA PHE A 83 8.83 0.26 -22.90
C PHE A 83 7.35 0.63 -22.74
N LYS A 84 6.53 -0.42 -22.59
CA LYS A 84 5.11 -0.31 -22.27
C LYS A 84 4.73 -1.36 -21.22
N PHE A 85 4.12 -0.91 -20.14
CA PHE A 85 3.39 -1.78 -19.21
C PHE A 85 1.91 -1.39 -19.22
N ASN A 86 1.03 -2.37 -19.04
CA ASN A 86 -0.38 -2.11 -18.76
C ASN A 86 -0.61 -2.37 -17.27
N LEU A 87 -1.08 -1.37 -16.53
CA LEU A 87 -1.50 -1.60 -15.15
C LEU A 87 -2.74 -2.50 -15.14
N PRO A 88 -2.84 -3.45 -14.19
CA PRO A 88 -4.08 -4.18 -14.00
C PRO A 88 -5.28 -3.23 -13.81
N SER A 89 -6.41 -3.56 -14.41
CA SER A 89 -7.66 -2.79 -14.29
C SER A 89 -8.27 -2.87 -12.89
N SER A 90 -8.02 -3.97 -12.19
CA SER A 90 -8.49 -4.25 -10.83
C SER A 90 -7.46 -5.07 -10.07
N GLY A 91 -7.71 -5.32 -8.78
CA GLY A 91 -6.85 -6.20 -7.99
C GLY A 91 -5.55 -5.58 -7.50
N ILE A 92 -5.34 -4.27 -7.71
CA ILE A 92 -4.15 -3.55 -7.27
C ILE A 92 -4.53 -2.42 -6.29
N PRO A 93 -3.68 -2.14 -5.28
CA PRO A 93 -3.91 -1.05 -4.36
C PRO A 93 -3.46 0.28 -4.95
N SER A 94 -3.98 1.38 -4.42
CA SER A 94 -3.45 2.72 -4.71
C SER A 94 -2.10 2.93 -4.02
N SER A 95 -1.28 3.82 -4.59
CA SER A 95 -0.13 4.37 -3.87
C SER A 95 -0.59 5.01 -2.56
N TYR A 96 0.19 4.80 -1.50
CA TYR A 96 -0.17 5.21 -0.17
C TYR A 96 1.05 5.62 0.64
N THR A 97 0.94 6.70 1.40
CA THR A 97 2.00 7.19 2.28
C THR A 97 1.42 7.51 3.64
N HIS A 98 1.96 6.87 4.68
CA HIS A 98 1.57 7.07 6.06
C HIS A 98 2.79 6.92 6.99
N LYS A 99 2.70 7.49 8.20
CA LYS A 99 3.78 7.40 9.20
C LYS A 99 4.19 5.97 9.56
N ASN A 100 3.27 5.01 9.43
CA ASN A 100 3.50 3.60 9.77
C ASN A 100 3.77 2.71 8.55
N GLY A 101 3.81 3.27 7.33
CA GLY A 101 4.03 2.47 6.13
C GLY A 101 3.67 3.15 4.82
N THR A 102 4.12 2.55 3.71
CA THR A 102 3.88 3.02 2.36
C THR A 102 3.54 1.90 1.39
N VAL A 103 2.83 2.24 0.31
CA VAL A 103 2.66 1.42 -0.90
C VAL A 103 3.20 2.24 -2.06
N LYS A 104 4.26 1.76 -2.71
CA LYS A 104 4.97 2.47 -3.78
C LYS A 104 5.10 1.59 -5.02
N TYR A 105 5.08 2.23 -6.19
CA TYR A 105 5.27 1.56 -7.46
C TYR A 105 6.54 2.07 -8.13
N PHE A 106 7.23 1.18 -8.84
CA PHE A 106 8.47 1.52 -9.51
C PHE A 106 8.54 0.85 -10.87
N VAL A 107 9.15 1.53 -11.83
CA VAL A 107 9.77 0.87 -12.97
C VAL A 107 11.25 0.70 -12.66
N SER A 108 11.68 -0.55 -12.58
CA SER A 108 13.07 -0.93 -12.34
C SER A 108 13.68 -1.49 -13.62
N VAL A 109 14.86 -1.01 -13.96
CA VAL A 109 15.68 -1.53 -15.06
C VAL A 109 16.89 -2.21 -14.47
N VAL A 110 17.16 -3.41 -14.97
CA VAL A 110 18.32 -4.21 -14.64
C VAL A 110 19.09 -4.45 -15.93
N ILE A 111 20.36 -4.06 -15.93
CA ILE A 111 21.28 -4.26 -17.05
C ILE A 111 22.39 -5.20 -16.60
N ARG A 112 22.66 -6.23 -17.38
CA ARG A 112 23.80 -7.14 -17.13
C ARG A 112 24.79 -7.07 -18.27
N GLY A 113 26.06 -7.24 -17.94
CA GLY A 113 27.13 -7.25 -18.93
C GLY A 113 28.15 -8.34 -18.63
N PRO A 114 29.01 -8.66 -19.59
CA PRO A 114 30.04 -9.68 -19.39
C PRO A 114 31.15 -9.21 -18.43
N VAL A 115 31.32 -7.89 -18.28
CA VAL A 115 32.39 -7.27 -17.45
C VAL A 115 31.83 -6.68 -16.14
N PHE A 116 30.51 -6.55 -16.00
CA PHE A 116 29.87 -6.03 -14.79
C PHE A 116 28.65 -6.88 -14.43
N SER A 117 28.48 -7.21 -13.15
CA SER A 117 27.45 -8.15 -12.70
C SER A 117 26.03 -7.64 -12.93
N GLU A 118 25.72 -6.44 -12.44
CA GLU A 118 24.38 -5.86 -12.56
C GLU A 118 24.41 -4.34 -12.32
N LEU A 119 23.80 -3.57 -13.22
CA LEU A 119 23.49 -2.16 -13.03
C LEU A 119 21.96 -2.01 -12.91
N THR A 120 21.49 -1.42 -11.82
CA THR A 120 20.05 -1.22 -11.59
C THR A 120 19.73 0.28 -11.51
N ALA A 121 18.68 0.68 -12.22
CA ALA A 121 18.05 1.99 -12.10
C ALA A 121 16.57 1.80 -11.76
N MET A 122 15.99 2.70 -10.96
CA MET A 122 14.58 2.65 -10.59
C MET A 122 13.98 4.04 -10.62
N GLU A 123 12.76 4.16 -11.13
CA GLU A 123 11.99 5.40 -11.10
C GLU A 123 10.61 5.13 -10.49
N GLN A 124 10.20 5.98 -9.55
CA GLN A 124 8.95 5.83 -8.83
C GLN A 124 7.78 6.40 -9.63
N LEU A 125 6.62 5.76 -9.53
CA LEU A 125 5.36 6.27 -10.05
C LEU A 125 4.25 6.18 -8.99
N GLN A 126 3.21 6.99 -9.19
CA GLN A 126 1.99 7.03 -8.40
C GLN A 126 0.87 6.27 -9.12
N VAL A 127 0.19 5.39 -8.40
CA VAL A 127 -0.97 4.66 -8.90
C VAL A 127 -2.21 5.10 -8.14
N ASN A 128 -3.23 5.55 -8.87
CA ASN A 128 -4.57 5.77 -8.33
C ASN A 128 -5.50 4.67 -8.83
N ALA A 129 -5.63 3.61 -8.05
CA ALA A 129 -6.43 2.45 -8.40
C ALA A 129 -7.87 2.62 -7.93
N THR A 130 -8.83 2.38 -8.83
CA THR A 130 -10.25 2.40 -8.51
C THR A 130 -10.63 1.19 -7.65
N ILE A 131 -11.53 1.40 -6.69
CA ILE A 131 -12.14 0.29 -5.94
C ILE A 131 -13.31 -0.25 -6.77
N ASP A 132 -13.13 -1.43 -7.34
CA ASP A 132 -14.21 -2.16 -8.00
C ASP A 132 -15.05 -2.87 -6.94
N ILE A 133 -16.02 -2.16 -6.37
CA ILE A 133 -17.03 -2.82 -5.53
C ILE A 133 -17.98 -3.54 -6.48
N VAL A 134 -17.86 -4.86 -6.52
CA VAL A 134 -18.91 -5.72 -7.09
C VAL A 134 -20.16 -5.48 -6.26
N GLN A 135 -21.25 -5.06 -6.90
CA GLN A 135 -22.56 -5.00 -6.25
C GLN A 135 -22.88 -6.40 -5.73
N ARG A 136 -22.79 -6.59 -4.42
CA ARG A 136 -23.31 -7.77 -3.75
C ARG A 136 -24.73 -7.48 -3.27
N PRO A 137 -25.56 -8.51 -3.08
CA PRO A 137 -26.85 -8.35 -2.42
C PRO A 137 -26.65 -7.69 -1.05
N LYS A 138 -27.52 -6.74 -0.71
CA LYS A 138 -27.55 -6.09 0.61
C LYS A 138 -27.77 -7.16 1.68
N VAL A 139 -26.95 -7.15 2.73
CA VAL A 139 -27.08 -8.08 3.86
C VAL A 139 -27.34 -7.26 5.13
N PRO A 140 -28.42 -7.52 5.88
CA PRO A 140 -28.63 -6.84 7.15
C PRO A 140 -27.56 -7.25 8.16
N LEU A 141 -27.09 -6.29 8.96
CA LEU A 141 -26.11 -6.54 10.03
C LEU A 141 -26.76 -6.32 11.40
N TYR A 142 -26.41 -7.16 12.36
CA TYR A 142 -26.91 -7.08 13.73
C TYR A 142 -25.78 -7.31 14.75
N ALA A 143 -25.82 -6.58 15.85
CA ALA A 143 -25.01 -6.83 17.02
C ALA A 143 -25.85 -6.68 18.29
N HIS A 144 -25.55 -7.50 19.29
CA HIS A 144 -26.32 -7.59 20.51
C HIS A 144 -25.39 -7.74 21.70
N ALA A 145 -25.69 -7.04 22.80
CA ALA A 145 -24.96 -7.13 24.05
C ALA A 145 -25.92 -6.96 25.22
N GLU A 146 -25.67 -7.75 26.25
CA GLU A 146 -26.39 -7.70 27.52
C GLU A 146 -25.39 -7.40 28.63
N GLN A 147 -25.79 -6.54 29.54
CA GLN A 147 -25.04 -6.29 30.76
C GLN A 147 -25.97 -6.48 31.95
N GLU A 148 -25.68 -7.53 32.72
CA GLU A 148 -26.33 -7.74 34.01
C GLU A 148 -25.51 -7.08 35.13
N SER A 149 -26.17 -6.28 35.96
CA SER A 149 -25.58 -5.81 37.22
C SER A 149 -26.24 -6.53 38.39
N LYS A 150 -25.43 -7.26 39.18
CA LYS A 150 -25.88 -7.89 40.42
C LYS A 150 -25.50 -7.00 41.60
N PHE A 151 -26.49 -6.38 42.25
CA PHE A 151 -26.27 -5.71 43.53
C PHE A 151 -26.48 -6.71 44.68
N CYS A 152 -25.49 -6.78 45.58
CA CYS A 152 -25.51 -7.68 46.73
C CYS A 152 -26.45 -7.14 47.83
N CYS A 153 -27.21 -8.04 48.44
CA CYS A 153 -28.09 -7.92 49.61
C CYS A 153 -29.61 -7.72 49.40
N CYS A 154 -30.11 -7.40 48.21
CA CYS A 154 -31.56 -7.42 47.92
C CYS A 154 -31.78 -7.92 46.48
N THR A 155 -32.86 -8.67 46.26
CA THR A 155 -33.23 -9.45 45.06
C THR A 155 -33.47 -8.65 43.76
N PHE A 156 -32.78 -7.54 43.55
CA PHE A 156 -32.91 -6.71 42.35
C PHE A 156 -31.81 -7.07 41.35
N HIS A 157 -32.22 -7.74 40.27
CA HIS A 157 -31.44 -7.88 39.05
C HIS A 157 -31.79 -6.68 38.17
N ASP A 158 -30.83 -5.80 37.93
CA ASP A 158 -30.96 -4.77 36.90
C ASP A 158 -30.21 -5.28 35.66
N ALA A 159 -30.97 -5.74 34.67
CA ALA A 159 -30.46 -6.10 33.36
C ALA A 159 -30.63 -4.93 32.39
N ILE A 160 -29.58 -4.66 31.61
CA ILE A 160 -29.65 -3.73 30.51
C ILE A 160 -29.30 -4.48 29.23
N ASN A 161 -30.25 -4.47 28.29
CA ASN A 161 -30.11 -5.12 27.00
C ASN A 161 -29.99 -4.04 25.92
N LEU A 162 -28.94 -4.12 25.12
CA LEU A 162 -28.71 -3.23 23.99
C LEU A 162 -28.59 -4.08 22.72
N THR A 163 -29.41 -3.77 21.73
CA THR A 163 -29.33 -4.39 20.41
C THR A 163 -29.21 -3.27 19.38
N ALA A 164 -28.29 -3.42 18.45
CA ALA A 164 -28.12 -2.50 17.33
C ALA A 164 -28.18 -3.26 16.01
N SER A 165 -28.86 -2.70 15.02
CA SER A 165 -28.97 -3.30 13.69
C SER A 165 -28.92 -2.26 12.58
N LEU A 166 -28.40 -2.71 11.44
CA LEU A 166 -28.38 -2.01 10.17
C LEU A 166 -29.19 -2.81 9.17
N GLU A 167 -29.99 -2.12 8.36
CA GLU A 167 -30.74 -2.74 7.27
C GLU A 167 -29.83 -3.20 6.12
N ASP A 168 -28.61 -2.68 6.07
CA ASP A 168 -27.62 -2.92 5.00
C ASP A 168 -26.20 -3.02 5.58
N ASP A 169 -25.33 -3.77 4.91
CA ASP A 169 -23.90 -3.85 5.19
C ASP A 169 -23.11 -2.82 4.38
N THR A 170 -23.72 -2.26 3.33
CA THR A 170 -23.04 -1.43 2.34
C THR A 170 -23.64 -0.03 2.25
N PHE A 171 -22.82 0.98 2.44
CA PHE A 171 -23.21 2.40 2.39
C PHE A 171 -22.30 3.20 1.46
N PHE A 172 -22.83 4.26 0.87
CA PHE A 172 -22.08 5.16 0.00
C PHE A 172 -21.65 6.44 0.72
N VAL A 173 -20.52 7.01 0.31
CA VAL A 173 -20.13 8.36 0.74
C VAL A 173 -21.24 9.37 0.41
N GLY A 174 -21.59 10.24 1.35
CA GLY A 174 -22.69 11.20 1.22
C GLY A 174 -24.07 10.65 1.62
N GLU A 175 -24.19 9.35 1.86
CA GLU A 175 -25.44 8.72 2.29
C GLU A 175 -25.68 8.86 3.80
N THR A 176 -26.94 8.74 4.21
CA THR A 176 -27.35 8.64 5.62
C THR A 176 -27.53 7.18 6.01
N MET A 177 -26.73 6.71 6.96
CA MET A 177 -26.90 5.40 7.59
C MET A 177 -28.00 5.48 8.66
N ILE A 178 -29.00 4.60 8.56
CA ILE A 178 -30.07 4.47 9.56
C ILE A 178 -29.74 3.28 10.48
N ILE A 179 -29.66 3.55 11.77
CA ILE A 179 -29.26 2.57 12.78
C ILE A 179 -30.45 2.38 13.71
N ARG A 180 -30.97 1.15 13.77
CA ARG A 180 -32.01 0.78 14.74
C ARG A 180 -31.33 0.30 16.01
N VAL A 181 -31.66 0.94 17.13
CA VAL A 181 -31.19 0.58 18.46
C VAL A 181 -32.37 0.23 19.34
N ASP A 182 -32.42 -1.00 19.82
CA ASP A 182 -33.38 -1.44 20.82
C ASP A 182 -32.68 -1.50 22.18
N ILE A 183 -33.17 -0.72 23.14
CA ILE A 183 -32.67 -0.73 24.51
C ILE A 183 -33.78 -1.15 25.47
N GLY A 184 -33.47 -2.10 26.35
CA GLY A 184 -34.27 -2.39 27.54
C GLY A 184 -33.44 -2.04 28.76
N ASP A 185 -33.89 -1.08 29.57
CA ASP A 185 -33.30 -0.76 30.87
C ASP A 185 -34.38 -0.96 31.94
N GLU A 186 -34.22 -1.98 32.77
CA GLU A 186 -35.14 -2.29 33.88
C GLU A 186 -34.83 -1.48 35.15
N SER A 187 -33.70 -0.77 35.18
CA SER A 187 -33.28 -0.03 36.36
C SER A 187 -34.14 1.23 36.60
N PRO A 188 -34.31 1.64 37.87
CA PRO A 188 -34.85 2.94 38.19
C PRO A 188 -33.80 4.06 38.00
N SER A 189 -34.19 5.13 37.30
CA SER A 189 -33.70 6.50 37.51
C SER A 189 -32.37 6.97 36.91
N GLU A 190 -32.10 6.72 35.62
CA GLU A 190 -31.13 7.55 34.88
C GLU A 190 -31.58 7.84 33.44
N ASN A 191 -31.18 9.01 32.91
CA ASN A 191 -31.29 9.32 31.49
C ASN A 191 -30.13 8.62 30.76
N VAL A 192 -30.45 7.73 29.81
CA VAL A 192 -29.45 7.09 28.96
C VAL A 192 -29.19 7.95 27.72
N GLU A 193 -27.93 8.15 27.37
CA GLU A 193 -27.51 8.69 26.07
C GLU A 193 -27.02 7.53 25.19
N ILE A 194 -27.57 7.40 24.00
CA ILE A 194 -27.08 6.46 22.99
C ILE A 194 -26.26 7.24 21.98
N THR A 195 -25.05 6.78 21.73
CA THR A 195 -24.19 7.33 20.69
C THR A 195 -23.83 6.26 19.68
N ALA A 196 -23.81 6.63 18.40
CA ALA A 196 -23.33 5.80 17.31
C ALA A 196 -22.17 6.50 16.60
N GLN A 197 -21.10 5.76 16.35
CA GLN A 197 -19.85 6.27 15.80
C GLN A 197 -19.32 5.30 14.76
N LEU A 198 -19.14 5.77 13.53
CA LEU A 198 -18.55 4.96 12.47
C LEU A 198 -17.04 5.23 12.44
N PHE A 199 -16.27 4.16 12.60
CA PHE A 199 -14.82 4.20 12.59
C PHE A 199 -14.27 3.65 11.28
N SER A 200 -13.32 4.38 10.70
CA SER A 200 -12.48 3.92 9.61
C SER A 200 -11.18 3.38 10.22
N CYS A 201 -10.89 2.11 9.98
CA CYS A 201 -9.75 1.44 10.59
C CYS A 201 -8.75 0.99 9.52
N THR A 202 -7.49 1.44 9.67
CA THR A 202 -6.38 0.90 8.89
C THR A 202 -5.50 0.02 9.78
N ARG A 203 -5.41 -1.26 9.41
CA ARG A 203 -4.49 -2.22 10.02
C ARG A 203 -3.18 -2.24 9.24
N PHE A 204 -2.08 -2.01 9.94
CA PHE A 204 -0.72 -2.18 9.47
C PHE A 204 -0.17 -3.50 10.01
N THR A 205 0.47 -4.29 9.15
CA THR A 205 1.06 -5.58 9.52
C THR A 205 2.57 -5.52 9.38
N ALA A 206 3.29 -5.76 10.46
CA ALA A 206 4.73 -5.97 10.47
C ALA A 206 4.99 -7.48 10.53
N LEU A 207 5.99 -7.95 9.77
CA LEU A 207 6.34 -9.38 9.69
C LEU A 207 7.54 -9.72 10.59
N HIS A 208 8.38 -8.73 10.88
CA HIS A 208 9.57 -8.88 11.70
C HIS A 208 9.53 -7.97 12.93
N PRO A 209 10.10 -8.41 14.07
CA PRO A 209 10.70 -9.73 14.31
C PRO A 209 9.67 -10.87 14.43
N LYS A 210 8.40 -10.54 14.64
CA LYS A 210 7.24 -11.45 14.61
C LYS A 210 6.07 -10.73 13.97
N VAL A 211 5.08 -11.48 13.50
CA VAL A 211 3.84 -10.91 12.99
C VAL A 211 3.18 -10.07 14.08
N LYS A 212 3.00 -8.78 13.82
CA LYS A 212 2.30 -7.84 14.70
C LYS A 212 1.42 -6.90 13.91
N TYR A 213 0.36 -6.46 14.58
CA TYR A 213 -0.61 -5.54 14.03
C TYR A 213 -0.55 -4.20 14.77
N ASN A 214 -0.70 -3.12 14.02
CA ASN A 214 -0.98 -1.80 14.54
C ASN A 214 -2.24 -1.27 13.87
N TYR A 215 -3.06 -0.55 14.60
CA TYR A 215 -4.35 -0.07 14.12
C TYR A 215 -4.42 1.44 14.24
N GLU A 216 -4.87 2.09 13.18
CA GLU A 216 -5.25 3.48 13.22
C GLU A 216 -6.77 3.57 13.08
N HIS A 217 -7.41 4.06 14.13
CA HIS A 217 -8.85 4.28 14.19
C HIS A 217 -9.12 5.76 13.96
N LYS A 218 -9.87 6.07 12.91
CA LYS A 218 -10.32 7.42 12.60
C LYS A 218 -11.84 7.47 12.73
N LEU A 219 -12.33 8.26 13.67
CA LEU A 219 -13.74 8.59 13.75
C LEU A 219 -14.15 9.34 12.48
N VAL A 220 -15.19 8.89 11.80
CA VAL A 220 -15.68 9.50 10.57
C VAL A 220 -16.90 10.39 10.87
N PRO A 221 -18.12 9.85 11.07
CA PRO A 221 -19.24 10.58 11.67
C PRO A 221 -19.66 10.04 13.05
N LYS A 222 -20.44 10.86 13.76
CA LYS A 222 -21.06 10.56 15.06
C LYS A 222 -22.52 11.02 15.06
N ALA A 223 -23.41 10.21 15.62
CA ALA A 223 -24.79 10.56 15.94
C ALA A 223 -25.08 10.25 17.40
N SER A 224 -25.99 10.99 18.05
CA SER A 224 -26.45 10.65 19.40
C SER A 224 -27.89 11.04 19.65
N ALA A 225 -28.53 10.32 20.59
CA ALA A 225 -29.84 10.62 21.13
C ALA A 225 -29.77 10.61 22.65
N LYS A 226 -30.36 11.64 23.28
CA LYS A 226 -30.44 11.81 24.74
C LYS A 226 -31.86 11.62 25.24
N GLY A 227 -31.99 11.41 26.56
CA GLY A 227 -33.28 11.49 27.24
C GLY A 227 -34.12 10.22 27.11
N ILE A 228 -33.48 9.05 27.13
CA ILE A 228 -34.20 7.78 27.23
C ILE A 228 -34.56 7.58 28.70
N SER A 229 -35.85 7.64 28.99
CA SER A 229 -36.39 7.44 30.33
C SER A 229 -36.20 6.00 30.79
N SER A 230 -35.78 5.84 32.05
CA SER A 230 -35.62 4.55 32.73
C SER A 230 -36.90 3.70 32.76
N ARG A 231 -36.77 2.36 32.84
CA ARG A 231 -37.88 1.38 32.89
C ARG A 231 -38.71 1.25 31.62
N ALA A 232 -38.13 1.53 30.47
CA ALA A 232 -38.79 1.39 29.19
C ALA A 232 -37.96 0.51 28.26
N GLN A 233 -38.63 -0.41 27.57
CA GLN A 233 -38.13 -0.95 26.32
C GLN A 233 -38.40 0.08 25.23
N LYS A 234 -37.35 0.56 24.57
CA LYS A 234 -37.46 1.61 23.57
C LYS A 234 -36.65 1.27 22.32
N THR A 235 -37.29 1.44 21.17
CA THR A 235 -36.63 1.43 19.86
C THR A 235 -36.32 2.86 19.46
N ILE A 236 -35.10 3.09 19.00
CA ILE A 236 -34.59 4.39 18.59
C ILE A 236 -33.92 4.24 17.23
N TYR A 237 -34.15 5.22 16.36
CA TYR A 237 -33.49 5.30 15.07
C TYR A 237 -32.49 6.44 15.09
N LEU A 238 -31.20 6.11 14.95
CA LEU A 238 -30.13 7.10 14.81
C LEU A 238 -29.82 7.28 13.32
N GLN A 239 -29.68 8.54 12.91
CA GLN A 239 -29.28 8.90 11.55
C GLN A 239 -27.83 9.39 11.56
N LEU A 240 -26.97 8.71 10.82
CA LEU A 240 -25.53 8.98 10.79
C LEU A 240 -25.11 9.35 9.36
N GLN A 241 -24.77 10.62 9.14
CA GLN A 241 -24.42 11.13 7.81
C GLN A 241 -22.97 10.79 7.46
N ILE A 242 -22.76 10.02 6.38
CA ILE A 242 -21.42 9.71 5.88
C ILE A 242 -20.91 10.90 5.06
N PRO A 243 -19.73 11.48 5.35
CA PRO A 243 -19.22 12.62 4.61
C PRO A 243 -18.98 12.31 3.13
N ALA A 244 -19.49 13.13 2.21
CA ALA A 244 -19.34 12.96 0.76
C ALA A 244 -17.88 13.08 0.29
N GLN A 245 -17.08 13.91 0.97
CA GLN A 245 -15.67 14.15 0.70
C GLN A 245 -14.72 13.11 1.33
N MET A 246 -15.25 12.05 1.94
CA MET A 246 -14.41 11.02 2.54
C MET A 246 -13.56 10.31 1.47
N LYS A 247 -12.25 10.28 1.71
CA LYS A 247 -11.31 9.47 0.93
C LYS A 247 -11.28 8.06 1.51
N ILE A 248 -11.47 7.07 0.64
CA ILE A 248 -11.41 5.65 0.99
C ILE A 248 -10.11 5.10 0.42
N PRO A 249 -9.17 4.61 1.25
CA PRO A 249 -7.95 4.02 0.74
C PRO A 249 -8.25 2.69 0.04
N ASN A 250 -7.63 2.48 -1.12
CA ASN A 250 -7.69 1.19 -1.82
C ASN A 250 -6.46 0.35 -1.45
N PHE A 251 -6.66 -0.65 -0.57
CA PHE A 251 -5.63 -1.64 -0.22
C PHE A 251 -5.94 -3.03 -0.78
N TRP A 252 -6.73 -3.11 -1.85
CA TRP A 252 -7.03 -4.40 -2.46
C TRP A 252 -5.75 -5.10 -2.91
N GLY A 253 -5.58 -6.36 -2.50
CA GLY A 253 -4.39 -7.14 -2.83
C GLY A 253 -3.13 -6.77 -2.05
N CYS A 254 -3.21 -5.85 -1.07
CA CYS A 254 -2.12 -5.63 -0.11
C CYS A 254 -1.95 -6.83 0.82
N LYS A 255 -0.71 -7.07 1.26
CA LYS A 255 -0.37 -8.04 2.31
C LYS A 255 -0.10 -7.36 3.64
N LEU A 256 0.41 -6.13 3.62
CA LEU A 256 0.77 -5.42 4.85
C LEU A 256 -0.27 -4.41 5.33
N PHE A 257 -1.26 -4.11 4.51
CA PHE A 257 -2.32 -3.14 4.78
C PHE A 257 -3.68 -3.78 4.63
N HIS A 258 -4.59 -3.44 5.54
CA HIS A 258 -5.99 -3.80 5.44
C HIS A 258 -6.84 -2.64 5.94
N HIS A 259 -7.92 -2.33 5.24
CA HIS A 259 -8.84 -1.25 5.60
C HIS A 259 -10.25 -1.80 5.76
N PHE A 260 -10.90 -1.43 6.85
CA PHE A 260 -12.26 -1.84 7.15
C PHE A 260 -12.98 -0.77 7.97
N TYR A 261 -14.30 -0.83 8.02
CA TYR A 261 -15.12 0.02 8.88
C TYR A 261 -15.86 -0.83 9.89
N TYR A 262 -16.13 -0.24 11.05
CA TYR A 262 -17.05 -0.80 12.03
C TYR A 262 -17.87 0.32 12.65
N LEU A 263 -19.11 0.00 13.00
CA LEU A 263 -20.01 0.90 13.70
C LEU A 263 -19.97 0.58 15.19
N GLN A 264 -19.61 1.57 15.99
CA GLN A 264 -19.67 1.46 17.45
C GLN A 264 -20.93 2.13 17.97
N VAL A 265 -21.76 1.36 18.68
CA VAL A 265 -22.93 1.87 19.40
C VAL A 265 -22.66 1.77 20.89
N GLN A 266 -22.81 2.90 21.59
CA GLN A 266 -22.53 2.99 23.01
C GLN A 266 -23.75 3.55 23.75
N ALA A 267 -24.18 2.84 24.80
CA ALA A 267 -25.10 3.36 25.80
C ALA A 267 -24.28 3.93 26.96
N VAL A 268 -24.41 5.23 27.18
CA VAL A 268 -23.73 5.97 28.24
C VAL A 268 -24.68 6.15 29.41
N PHE A 269 -24.27 5.65 30.57
CA PHE A 269 -24.99 5.77 31.83
C PHE A 269 -24.26 6.78 32.73
N GLY A 270 -25.00 7.47 33.59
CA GLY A 270 -24.43 8.53 34.44
C GLY A 270 -23.40 7.96 35.42
N ASN A 271 -23.84 7.03 36.27
CA ASN A 271 -23.00 6.45 37.32
C ASN A 271 -22.68 4.96 37.11
N ARG A 272 -23.13 4.36 35.99
CA ARG A 272 -22.93 2.94 35.68
C ARG A 272 -21.91 2.75 34.55
N ARG A 273 -21.44 1.52 34.37
CA ARG A 273 -20.55 1.19 33.25
C ARG A 273 -21.31 1.31 31.94
N ASN A 274 -20.70 2.00 30.99
CA ASN A 274 -21.21 2.11 29.62
C ASN A 274 -21.22 0.74 28.95
N ILE A 275 -22.27 0.48 28.17
CA ILE A 275 -22.36 -0.70 27.31
C ILE A 275 -21.91 -0.29 25.93
N LEU A 276 -21.07 -1.13 25.31
CA LEU A 276 -20.46 -0.86 24.01
C LEU A 276 -20.66 -2.07 23.10
N LEU A 277 -21.12 -1.78 21.89
CA LEU A 277 -21.35 -2.71 20.81
C LEU A 277 -20.56 -2.30 19.58
N ASN A 278 -19.95 -3.27 18.92
CA ASN A 278 -19.35 -3.07 17.61
C ASN A 278 -20.12 -3.94 16.60
N ILE A 279 -20.64 -3.31 15.55
CA ILE A 279 -21.10 -3.98 14.34
C ILE A 279 -19.91 -3.93 13.37
N GLU A 280 -19.32 -5.09 13.13
CA GLU A 280 -18.22 -5.28 12.18
C GLU A 280 -18.75 -5.42 10.75
N ASP A 281 -17.85 -5.58 9.78
CA ASP A 281 -18.17 -5.80 8.36
C ASP A 281 -19.01 -4.70 7.68
N VAL A 282 -19.04 -3.50 8.25
CA VAL A 282 -19.62 -2.32 7.59
C VAL A 282 -18.74 -1.94 6.40
N ARG A 283 -19.34 -1.82 5.23
CA ARG A 283 -18.68 -1.40 4.00
C ARG A 283 -19.09 0.01 3.65
N VAL A 284 -18.10 0.85 3.41
CA VAL A 284 -18.30 2.20 2.87
C VAL A 284 -17.64 2.31 1.52
N CYS A 285 -18.34 2.91 0.56
CA CYS A 285 -18.02 2.83 -0.85
C CYS A 285 -18.17 4.20 -1.54
N HIS A 286 -17.42 4.44 -2.62
CA HIS A 286 -17.76 5.50 -3.56
C HIS A 286 -18.88 5.04 -4.48
N ARG A 287 -19.86 5.90 -4.75
CA ARG A 287 -20.85 5.64 -5.79
C ARG A 287 -20.11 5.66 -7.12
N LYS A 288 -20.00 4.50 -7.79
CA LYS A 288 -19.66 4.50 -9.21
C LYS A 288 -20.82 5.21 -9.92
N TYR A 289 -20.54 6.34 -10.56
CA TYR A 289 -21.43 6.84 -11.60
C TYR A 289 -21.39 5.79 -12.71
N ILE A 290 -22.32 4.86 -12.68
CA ILE A 290 -22.67 4.14 -13.89
C ILE A 290 -23.29 5.22 -14.76
N SER A 291 -22.54 5.74 -15.72
CA SER A 291 -23.12 6.49 -16.83
C SER A 291 -23.97 5.50 -17.62
N ASN A 292 -25.19 5.25 -17.14
CA ASN A 292 -26.21 4.73 -18.01
C ASN A 292 -26.45 5.82 -19.06
N GLU A 293 -26.17 5.47 -20.31
CA GLU A 293 -26.58 6.19 -21.51
C GLU A 293 -25.99 7.59 -21.73
N ILE A 294 -24.76 7.63 -22.23
CA ILE A 294 -24.53 8.32 -23.51
C ILE A 294 -23.70 7.36 -24.34
N GLY A 295 -24.24 6.91 -25.47
CA GLY A 295 -23.46 6.26 -26.50
C GLY A 295 -22.36 7.21 -26.94
N PHE A 296 -21.16 7.06 -26.39
CA PHE A 296 -19.98 7.58 -27.03
C PHE A 296 -19.85 6.78 -28.31
N ALA A 297 -20.18 7.47 -29.42
CA ALA A 297 -19.75 7.09 -30.75
C ALA A 297 -18.33 6.54 -30.65
N GLN A 298 -18.08 5.43 -31.32
CA GLN A 298 -16.72 4.98 -31.56
C GLN A 298 -15.93 6.20 -32.04
N ASP A 299 -14.96 6.64 -31.23
CA ASP A 299 -13.88 7.46 -31.73
C ASP A 299 -13.22 6.62 -32.82
N VAL A 300 -13.66 6.86 -34.06
CA VAL A 300 -12.93 6.51 -35.26
C VAL A 300 -11.57 7.14 -35.04
N VAL A 301 -10.59 6.30 -34.74
CA VAL A 301 -9.18 6.68 -34.77
C VAL A 301 -8.99 7.36 -36.13
N PRO A 302 -8.68 8.66 -36.21
CA PRO A 302 -8.29 9.22 -37.48
C PRO A 302 -7.01 8.50 -37.86
N SER A 303 -7.11 7.64 -38.87
CA SER A 303 -5.94 7.11 -39.56
C SER A 303 -5.14 8.32 -39.99
N TYR A 304 -3.96 8.48 -39.40
CA TYR A 304 -3.00 9.50 -39.81
C TYR A 304 -2.50 9.11 -41.19
N ILE A 305 -3.23 9.50 -42.23
CA ILE A 305 -2.71 9.58 -43.59
C ILE A 305 -1.78 10.78 -43.55
N ALA A 306 -0.48 10.53 -43.69
CA ALA A 306 0.50 11.59 -43.85
C ALA A 306 0.04 12.52 -44.99
N PRO A 307 0.02 13.85 -44.80
CA PRO A 307 -0.26 14.74 -45.92
C PRO A 307 0.81 14.51 -46.99
N GLU A 308 0.38 14.06 -48.17
CA GLU A 308 1.19 14.20 -49.37
C GLU A 308 1.50 15.69 -49.52
N LEU A 309 2.77 16.04 -49.36
CA LEU A 309 3.28 17.32 -49.82
C LEU A 309 3.19 17.30 -51.35
N ASP A 310 2.09 17.83 -51.87
CA ASP A 310 1.98 18.31 -53.24
C ASP A 310 2.86 19.55 -53.38
N LEU A 311 4.17 19.32 -53.52
CA LEU A 311 5.09 20.33 -54.00
C LEU A 311 5.07 20.25 -55.53
N GLY A 312 4.17 21.03 -56.12
CA GLY A 312 4.13 21.29 -57.54
C GLY A 312 5.46 21.86 -58.04
N PHE A 313 6.34 20.98 -58.51
CA PHE A 313 7.49 21.34 -59.31
C PHE A 313 7.20 20.96 -60.77
N PRO A 314 7.35 21.89 -61.74
CA PRO A 314 7.26 21.54 -63.13
C PRO A 314 8.38 20.57 -63.51
N LEU A 315 8.01 19.46 -64.16
CA LEU A 315 8.93 18.47 -64.71
C LEU A 315 9.86 19.16 -65.73
N VAL A 316 11.13 19.33 -65.36
CA VAL A 316 12.20 19.65 -66.31
C VAL A 316 12.62 18.35 -66.99
N PRO A 317 12.79 18.31 -68.34
CA PRO A 317 13.22 17.11 -69.04
C PRO A 317 14.61 16.68 -68.57
N VAL A 318 14.74 15.39 -68.25
CA VAL A 318 16.02 14.76 -67.90
C VAL A 318 16.94 14.78 -69.12
N ALA A 319 17.97 15.63 -69.08
CA ALA A 319 19.11 15.50 -69.97
C ALA A 319 19.92 14.26 -69.58
N GLN A 320 20.15 13.37 -70.55
CA GLN A 320 20.95 12.16 -70.38
C GLN A 320 22.39 12.53 -69.96
N ALA A 321 22.84 11.99 -68.83
CA ALA A 321 24.23 12.11 -68.41
C ALA A 321 25.13 11.25 -69.32
N PRO A 322 26.29 11.75 -69.77
CA PRO A 322 27.25 10.95 -70.52
C PRO A 322 27.92 9.91 -69.62
N SER A 323 28.10 8.72 -70.17
CA SER A 323 28.80 7.58 -69.58
C SER A 323 30.26 7.95 -69.25
N VAL A 324 30.60 7.93 -67.97
CA VAL A 324 31.99 8.09 -67.49
C VAL A 324 32.70 6.74 -67.63
N ALA A 325 33.69 6.70 -68.52
CA ALA A 325 34.64 5.60 -68.64
C ALA A 325 35.63 5.62 -67.45
N TYR A 326 35.81 4.47 -66.80
CA TYR A 326 36.83 4.28 -65.78
C TYR A 326 38.23 4.19 -66.42
N PRO A 327 39.25 4.89 -65.90
CA PRO A 327 40.62 4.69 -66.30
C PRO A 327 41.22 3.41 -65.67
N PRO A 328 42.20 2.77 -66.34
CA PRO A 328 42.77 1.51 -65.91
C PRO A 328 43.75 1.65 -64.75
N THR A 329 43.81 0.59 -63.96
CA THR A 329 44.68 0.37 -62.81
C THR A 329 46.15 0.29 -63.25
N THR A 330 47.02 1.13 -62.68
CA THR A 330 48.47 0.97 -62.78
C THR A 330 49.12 0.86 -61.40
N MET A 331 49.95 -0.18 -61.30
CA MET A 331 50.81 -0.56 -60.17
C MET A 331 51.86 0.49 -59.78
N ASN A 332 52.35 0.31 -58.55
CA ASN A 332 53.73 0.48 -58.05
C ASN A 332 54.04 1.58 -57.02
N ALA A 333 54.41 1.08 -55.83
CA ALA A 333 55.54 1.48 -54.96
C ALA A 333 55.32 2.65 -53.96
N PRO A 334 56.24 2.85 -52.98
CA PRO A 334 56.48 1.96 -51.83
C PRO A 334 56.49 2.73 -50.47
N TYR A 335 56.46 1.97 -49.37
CA TYR A 335 56.65 2.42 -47.98
C TYR A 335 57.93 3.24 -47.75
N PRO A 336 57.96 4.05 -46.68
CA PRO A 336 59.20 4.27 -45.92
C PRO A 336 59.11 3.76 -44.47
N LEU A 337 60.22 3.12 -44.10
CA LEU A 337 60.65 2.70 -42.77
C LEU A 337 61.18 3.90 -41.95
N GLY A 338 61.05 3.77 -40.63
CA GLY A 338 62.06 4.21 -39.65
C GLY A 338 61.95 5.65 -39.14
N PHE A 339 61.89 5.82 -37.82
CA PHE A 339 63.09 6.17 -37.04
C PHE A 339 62.81 6.03 -35.53
N SER A 340 63.74 5.37 -34.88
CA SER A 340 63.97 5.29 -33.44
C SER A 340 64.63 6.57 -32.92
N SER A 341 64.29 7.00 -31.71
CA SER A 341 65.29 7.45 -30.73
C SER A 341 64.67 7.66 -29.35
N HIS A 342 65.22 6.95 -28.37
CA HIS A 342 65.16 7.27 -26.94
C HIS A 342 65.70 8.69 -26.66
N PRO A 343 65.43 9.24 -25.47
CA PRO A 343 66.52 9.24 -24.50
C PRO A 343 66.11 8.80 -23.09
N LEU A 344 67.12 8.25 -22.42
CA LEU A 344 67.23 8.01 -20.99
C LEU A 344 67.10 9.31 -20.20
N TYR A 345 66.38 9.30 -19.07
CA TYR A 345 66.77 10.10 -17.91
C TYR A 345 66.42 9.40 -16.60
N SER A 346 67.43 9.34 -15.74
CA SER A 346 67.46 8.76 -14.41
C SER A 346 66.90 9.70 -13.34
N GLY A 347 66.39 9.13 -12.26
CA GLY A 347 66.55 9.68 -10.91
C GLY A 347 65.38 10.51 -10.39
N HIS A 348 64.58 9.92 -9.49
CA HIS A 348 64.62 10.21 -8.06
C HIS A 348 63.32 9.75 -7.37
N THR A 349 63.53 9.00 -6.29
CA THR A 349 62.58 8.63 -5.26
C THR A 349 61.90 9.86 -4.66
N ASN A 350 60.57 9.86 -4.56
CA ASN A 350 59.85 10.57 -3.51
C ASN A 350 58.51 9.87 -3.23
N THR A 351 58.47 9.20 -2.08
CA THR A 351 57.26 8.80 -1.37
C THR A 351 56.44 10.03 -1.03
N ILE A 352 55.25 10.15 -1.63
CA ILE A 352 54.21 11.09 -1.20
C ILE A 352 52.98 10.27 -0.85
N SER A 353 52.80 10.08 0.45
CA SER A 353 51.58 9.57 1.07
C SER A 353 50.45 10.57 0.87
N MET A 354 49.37 10.16 0.21
CA MET A 354 48.12 10.94 0.18
C MET A 354 47.34 10.76 1.49
N PRO A 355 46.74 11.82 2.04
CA PRO A 355 45.98 11.75 3.28
C PRO A 355 44.59 11.12 3.06
N LEU A 356 44.18 10.26 3.98
CA LEU A 356 42.78 9.82 4.12
C LEU A 356 41.88 11.03 4.46
N PRO A 357 40.70 11.16 3.84
CA PRO A 357 39.67 12.08 4.30
C PRO A 357 39.02 11.56 5.60
N GLY A 358 38.93 12.46 6.58
CA GLY A 358 38.55 12.20 7.96
C GLY A 358 37.12 11.68 8.17
N LEU A 359 37.02 10.80 9.16
CA LEU A 359 35.78 10.41 9.82
C LEU A 359 35.20 11.59 10.63
N PRO A 360 33.87 11.80 10.64
CA PRO A 360 33.24 12.78 11.53
C PRO A 360 33.32 12.31 13.01
N PRO A 361 33.42 13.24 13.97
CA PRO A 361 33.57 12.90 15.38
C PRO A 361 32.26 12.33 15.97
N LEU A 362 32.43 11.28 16.77
CA LEU A 362 31.39 10.74 17.64
C LEU A 362 31.02 11.77 18.73
N PRO A 363 29.74 11.88 19.12
CA PRO A 363 29.33 12.74 20.23
C PRO A 363 29.82 12.19 21.57
N PRO A 364 30.15 13.05 22.55
CA PRO A 364 30.74 12.63 23.81
C PRO A 364 29.74 11.93 24.72
N SER A 365 30.17 10.80 25.28
CA SER A 365 29.54 10.13 26.41
C SER A 365 29.75 10.95 27.69
N SER A 366 28.69 11.40 28.34
CA SER A 366 28.75 11.94 29.70
C SER A 366 28.15 10.94 30.68
N ASN A 367 29.01 10.40 31.55
CA ASN A 367 28.63 9.65 32.73
C ASN A 367 29.01 10.46 33.98
N ASN A 368 28.01 10.72 34.83
CA ASN A 368 28.03 10.77 36.31
C ASN A 368 28.86 11.83 37.08
N ARG A 369 28.18 12.73 37.83
CA ARG A 369 27.95 12.63 39.30
C ARG A 369 27.34 13.90 39.95
N ASN A 370 26.37 13.63 40.84
CA ASN A 370 26.00 14.26 42.12
C ASN A 370 25.50 15.72 42.23
N GLY A 371 24.33 15.87 42.89
CA GLY A 371 23.89 17.12 43.51
C GLY A 371 22.42 17.08 43.99
N SER A 372 22.21 16.87 45.28
CA SER A 372 20.90 16.83 45.96
C SER A 372 20.30 18.24 46.14
N MET A 373 18.99 18.43 45.92
CA MET A 373 18.04 19.09 46.86
C MET A 373 16.62 19.25 46.26
N ASN A 374 15.65 18.57 46.90
CA ASN A 374 14.36 19.06 47.39
C ASN A 374 13.45 19.99 46.53
N ARG A 375 12.27 19.48 46.08
CA ARG A 375 10.91 19.96 46.45
C ARG A 375 9.79 19.40 45.53
N ASN A 376 8.69 19.04 46.19
CA ASN A 376 7.31 18.81 45.72
C ASN A 376 6.92 19.22 44.28
N SER A 377 6.24 18.32 43.56
CA SER A 377 4.82 18.49 43.16
C SER A 377 4.36 17.42 42.16
N GLY A 378 3.15 16.90 42.39
CA GLY A 378 2.12 16.70 41.36
C GLY A 378 2.30 15.66 40.24
N HIS A 379 1.40 14.68 40.26
CA HIS A 379 0.88 13.93 39.09
C HIS A 379 1.77 12.87 38.43
N ARG A 380 1.45 11.60 38.75
CA ARG A 380 1.70 10.45 37.85
C ARG A 380 0.43 10.11 37.06
N PRO A 381 0.54 9.77 35.76
CA PRO A 381 -0.54 9.17 35.01
C PRO A 381 -0.62 7.65 35.27
N TYR A 382 -1.86 7.15 35.34
CA TYR A 382 -2.18 5.74 35.47
C TYR A 382 -1.77 4.96 34.22
N SER A 383 -0.99 3.89 34.43
CA SER A 383 -0.84 2.79 33.49
C SER A 383 -1.61 1.60 34.05
N SER A 384 -2.62 1.11 33.32
CA SER A 384 -3.38 -0.08 33.71
C SER A 384 -2.72 -1.32 33.10
N SER A 385 -2.02 -2.07 33.92
CA SER A 385 -1.61 -3.44 33.66
C SER A 385 -2.77 -4.39 33.96
N TYR A 386 -3.15 -5.22 32.98
CA TYR A 386 -4.02 -6.38 33.19
C TYR A 386 -3.23 -7.49 33.90
N PRO A 387 -3.76 -8.14 34.95
CA PRO A 387 -3.13 -9.31 35.53
C PRO A 387 -3.51 -10.58 34.75
N THR A 388 -2.50 -11.34 34.36
CA THR A 388 -2.65 -12.73 33.88
C THR A 388 -2.43 -13.65 35.07
N GLU A 389 -3.49 -14.17 35.68
CA GLU A 389 -3.36 -15.25 36.67
C GLU A 389 -3.30 -16.60 35.98
N ARG A 390 -2.13 -17.26 36.12
CA ARG A 390 -1.96 -18.71 35.95
C ARG A 390 -2.56 -19.41 37.17
N ARG A 391 -3.48 -20.35 36.96
CA ARG A 391 -3.76 -21.41 37.93
C ARG A 391 -3.41 -22.76 37.35
N THR A 392 -2.43 -23.39 37.99
CA THR A 392 -2.12 -24.82 37.92
C THR A 392 -3.16 -25.56 38.77
N ILE A 393 -3.80 -26.60 38.24
CA ILE A 393 -4.61 -27.53 39.04
C ILE A 393 -4.13 -28.96 38.73
N THR A 394 -3.73 -29.64 39.80
CA THR A 394 -3.34 -31.04 39.90
C THR A 394 -4.59 -31.93 39.86
N ALA A 395 -4.53 -33.06 39.15
CA ALA A 395 -5.57 -34.08 39.09
C ALA A 395 -5.69 -34.89 40.41
N PRO A 396 -6.84 -35.55 40.64
CA PRO A 396 -6.79 -37.00 40.83
C PRO A 396 -7.90 -37.78 40.12
N LEU A 397 -7.64 -39.09 40.00
CA LEU A 397 -8.43 -40.14 39.36
C LEU A 397 -9.71 -40.55 40.11
N ALA A 398 -10.65 -41.06 39.30
CA ALA A 398 -11.53 -42.23 39.48
C ALA A 398 -13.05 -42.02 39.71
N ALA A 399 -13.79 -42.45 38.67
CA ALA A 399 -15.03 -43.25 38.62
C ALA A 399 -16.32 -42.75 39.30
N GLN A 400 -17.38 -42.51 38.50
CA GLN A 400 -18.43 -43.50 38.23
C GLN A 400 -19.47 -42.96 37.22
N GLU A 401 -20.04 -43.89 36.48
CA GLU A 401 -21.03 -43.76 35.40
C GLU A 401 -22.37 -43.20 35.89
N THR A 402 -23.05 -42.42 35.04
CA THR A 402 -24.46 -42.67 34.63
C THR A 402 -24.94 -41.65 33.59
N SER A 403 -25.38 -42.21 32.47
CA SER A 403 -26.35 -41.75 31.46
C SER A 403 -27.06 -40.40 31.62
N SER A 404 -27.01 -39.54 30.59
CA SER A 404 -28.20 -39.14 29.80
C SER A 404 -27.88 -38.13 28.68
N VAL A 405 -28.36 -38.48 27.48
CA VAL A 405 -28.87 -37.63 26.37
C VAL A 405 -27.96 -36.50 25.82
N ASN A 406 -27.34 -36.80 24.67
CA ASN A 406 -26.68 -35.84 23.79
C ASN A 406 -27.69 -34.89 23.12
N ASN A 407 -27.50 -33.58 23.29
CA ASN A 407 -28.02 -32.55 22.40
C ASN A 407 -26.85 -31.94 21.62
N ASP A 408 -27.05 -31.82 20.32
CA ASP A 408 -26.11 -31.36 19.31
C ASP A 408 -25.49 -29.98 19.63
N LYS A 409 -24.16 -29.92 19.61
CA LYS A 409 -23.39 -28.68 19.55
C LYS A 409 -22.99 -28.42 18.10
N SER A 410 -23.64 -27.44 17.48
CA SER A 410 -23.14 -26.76 16.29
C SER A 410 -21.91 -25.93 16.66
N GLY A 411 -20.73 -26.43 16.31
CA GLY A 411 -19.48 -25.65 16.35
C GLY A 411 -19.42 -24.68 15.17
N LEU A 412 -19.28 -23.39 15.46
CA LEU A 412 -18.89 -22.38 14.49
C LEU A 412 -17.40 -22.54 14.14
N PRO A 413 -17.00 -22.52 12.85
CA PRO A 413 -15.60 -22.67 12.47
C PRO A 413 -14.80 -21.38 12.70
N SER A 414 -13.52 -21.59 12.99
CA SER A 414 -12.49 -20.56 13.11
C SER A 414 -12.23 -19.86 11.76
N TYR A 415 -11.95 -18.55 11.80
CA TYR A 415 -11.79 -17.65 10.64
C TYR A 415 -10.66 -18.06 9.67
N ASP A 416 -9.77 -18.98 10.06
CA ASP A 416 -8.69 -19.50 9.21
C ASP A 416 -9.15 -20.58 8.19
N GLU A 417 -10.36 -21.14 8.32
CA GLU A 417 -10.86 -22.19 7.40
C GLU A 417 -11.64 -21.66 6.19
N VAL A 418 -12.06 -20.39 6.18
CA VAL A 418 -12.93 -19.84 5.11
C VAL A 418 -12.15 -19.34 3.88
N MET A 419 -10.81 -19.29 3.93
CA MET A 419 -9.98 -18.79 2.83
C MET A 419 -9.38 -19.87 1.91
N LYS A 420 -9.73 -21.15 2.08
CA LYS A 420 -9.20 -22.24 1.23
C LYS A 420 -10.05 -22.60 0.00
N ASP A 421 -11.32 -22.17 -0.08
CA ASP A 421 -12.23 -22.59 -1.15
C ASP A 421 -12.48 -21.56 -2.26
N GLN A 422 -11.56 -20.59 -2.46
CA GLN A 422 -11.62 -19.68 -3.61
C GLN A 422 -10.42 -19.85 -4.56
N HIS A 423 -10.19 -21.08 -5.01
CA HIS A 423 -9.56 -21.36 -6.30
C HIS A 423 -10.07 -22.70 -6.85
N SER A 424 -11.18 -22.63 -7.58
CA SER A 424 -11.56 -23.56 -8.65
C SER A 424 -12.26 -22.78 -9.75
#